data_AF-N9TR13-F1
#
_entry.id   AF-N9TR13-F1
#
_cell.length_a   1.000
_cell.length_b   1.000
_cell.length_c   1.000
_cell.angle_alpha   90.00
_cell.angle_beta   90.00
_cell.angle_gamma   90.00
#
_symmetry.space_group_name_H-M   'P 1'
#
loop_
_entity.id
_entity.type
_entity.pdbx_description
1 polymer ?
#
loop_
_entity_poly.entity_id
_entity_poly.type
_entity_poly.pdbx_seq_one_letter_code
_entity_poly.pdbx_strand_id
1 'polypeptide(L)'
;MNNRKMELKKLKKHELYANWYPILILTAIFATWLLIIYMVAIFKNKYFENGILGLTNDIIASVITGLISGILTILFAFIFLDLVKRSFIKDYFSYYCYLNSLRNKTKYTFFKDSKIPKDLYLKNAEQMTKSTFVSIVASILNYSIMSPHYKNLINEIDSDFALHAFLTPNFNKQRKVAISKIVIFDLVIPFLIMSFLLAVIIWINKEPIRENLGSSLEMEEDISISAVTRILIILLTTVFSLMLSISIYEFYILNKIKNYNSYNDFYFLSFNNYDYKKLNSSLIKR
;
A
#
# COMPACT_ATOMS: atom_id res chain seq x y z
N MET A 1 -3.62 23.32 22.40
CA MET A 1 -2.79 22.62 21.39
C MET A 1 -2.73 21.10 21.55
N ASN A 2 -2.87 20.51 22.76
CA ASN A 2 -2.90 19.05 22.94
C ASN A 2 -4.25 18.38 22.62
N ASN A 3 -5.38 19.06 22.84
CA ASN A 3 -6.70 18.48 22.61
C ASN A 3 -6.96 18.10 21.15
N ARG A 4 -6.66 19.00 20.20
CA ARG A 4 -6.80 18.74 18.75
C ARG A 4 -6.01 17.50 18.28
N LYS A 5 -4.76 17.34 18.73
CA LYS A 5 -3.97 16.14 18.39
C LYS A 5 -4.62 14.87 18.94
N MET A 6 -5.18 14.93 20.15
CA MET A 6 -5.87 13.81 20.78
C MET A 6 -7.21 13.50 20.11
N GLU A 7 -7.99 14.51 19.72
CA GLU A 7 -9.25 14.39 18.97
C GLU A 7 -9.00 13.75 17.60
N LEU A 8 -8.04 14.28 16.84
CA LEU A 8 -7.62 13.68 15.56
C LEU A 8 -7.11 12.25 15.74
N LYS A 9 -6.42 11.93 16.83
CA LYS A 9 -6.00 10.55 17.13
C LYS A 9 -7.20 9.63 17.36
N LYS A 10 -8.26 10.09 18.05
CA LYS A 10 -9.51 9.34 18.23
C LYS A 10 -10.25 9.12 16.91
N LEU A 11 -10.30 10.14 16.06
CA LEU A 11 -10.95 10.10 14.74
C LEU A 11 -10.26 9.13 13.77
N LYS A 12 -8.92 9.11 13.76
CA LYS A 12 -8.13 8.21 12.89
C LYS A 12 -8.09 6.77 13.38
N LYS A 13 -8.35 6.53 14.67
CA LYS A 13 -8.20 5.21 15.27
C LYS A 13 -9.25 4.26 14.70
N HIS A 14 -8.77 3.34 13.87
CA HIS A 14 -9.57 2.26 13.30
C HIS A 14 -10.11 1.34 14.39
N GLU A 15 -11.37 0.93 14.28
CA GLU A 15 -11.96 -0.05 15.19
C GLU A 15 -11.48 -1.46 14.84
N LEU A 16 -10.48 -1.94 15.58
CA LEU A 16 -9.93 -3.29 15.41
C LEU A 16 -11.00 -4.38 15.64
N TYR A 17 -11.97 -4.12 16.51
CA TYR A 17 -13.07 -5.06 16.79
C TYR A 17 -14.02 -5.25 15.59
N ALA A 18 -14.09 -4.33 14.64
CA ALA A 18 -14.88 -4.54 13.42
C ALA A 18 -14.14 -5.43 12.40
N ASN A 19 -12.80 -5.44 12.44
CA ASN A 19 -11.95 -6.06 11.42
C ASN A 19 -11.08 -7.23 11.93
N TRP A 20 -11.29 -7.72 13.16
CA TRP A 20 -10.47 -8.78 13.75
C TRP A 20 -10.49 -10.08 12.93
N TYR A 21 -11.65 -10.47 12.40
CA TYR A 21 -11.80 -11.69 11.63
C TYR A 21 -11.03 -11.67 10.30
N PRO A 22 -11.14 -10.62 9.45
CA PRO A 22 -10.27 -10.44 8.29
C PRO A 22 -8.77 -10.40 8.64
N ILE A 23 -8.39 -9.74 9.74
CA ILE A 23 -6.99 -9.70 10.20
C ILE A 23 -6.49 -11.10 10.53
N LEU A 24 -7.29 -11.90 11.23
CA LEU A 24 -6.93 -13.27 11.60
C LEU A 24 -6.74 -14.16 10.36
N ILE A 25 -7.66 -14.10 9.39
CA ILE A 25 -7.53 -14.82 8.12
C ILE A 25 -6.23 -14.42 7.41
N LEU A 26 -5.93 -13.13 7.33
CA LEU A 26 -4.72 -12.63 6.71
C LEU A 26 -3.46 -13.13 7.42
N THR A 27 -3.44 -13.16 8.75
CA THR A 27 -2.31 -13.72 9.50
C THR A 27 -2.12 -15.22 9.26
N ALA A 28 -3.21 -15.99 9.14
CA ALA A 28 -3.13 -17.41 8.83
C ALA A 28 -2.60 -17.67 7.41
N ILE A 29 -3.06 -16.89 6.42
CA ILE A 29 -2.54 -16.93 5.05
C ILE A 29 -1.04 -16.61 5.04
N PHE A 30 -0.61 -15.56 5.76
CA PHE A 30 0.79 -15.16 5.84
C PHE A 30 1.67 -16.25 6.47
N ALA A 31 1.24 -16.86 7.58
CA ALA A 31 1.96 -17.93 8.24
C ALA A 31 2.10 -19.17 7.34
N THR A 32 1.01 -19.56 6.68
CA THR A 32 1.00 -20.68 5.71
C THR A 32 1.96 -20.40 4.55
N TRP A 33 1.98 -19.15 4.07
CA TRP A 33 2.86 -18.75 2.98
C TRP A 33 4.34 -18.77 3.36
N LEU A 34 4.68 -18.33 4.59
CA LEU A 34 6.05 -18.45 5.12
C LEU A 34 6.51 -19.90 5.19
N LEU A 35 5.63 -20.83 5.57
CA LEU A 35 5.94 -22.27 5.53
C LEU A 35 6.22 -22.74 4.11
N ILE A 36 5.45 -22.29 3.11
CA ILE A 36 5.70 -22.64 1.70
C ILE A 36 7.07 -22.13 1.23
N ILE A 37 7.42 -20.87 1.54
CA ILE A 37 8.74 -20.32 1.21
C ILE A 37 9.85 -21.14 1.86
N TYR A 38 9.69 -21.49 3.14
CA TYR A 38 10.62 -22.34 3.88
C TYR A 38 10.79 -23.70 3.20
N MET A 39 9.68 -24.33 2.81
CA MET A 39 9.72 -25.63 2.12
C MET A 39 10.49 -25.54 0.80
N VAL A 40 10.20 -24.53 -0.03
CA VAL A 40 10.85 -24.32 -1.33
C VAL A 40 12.34 -23.99 -1.18
N ALA A 41 12.71 -23.25 -0.13
CA ALA A 41 14.11 -22.91 0.13
C ALA A 41 14.94 -24.13 0.58
N ILE A 42 14.42 -24.94 1.49
CA ILE A 42 15.20 -25.97 2.19
C ILE A 42 15.10 -27.36 1.55
N PHE A 43 13.92 -27.78 1.11
CA PHE A 43 13.79 -29.14 0.57
C PHE A 43 14.51 -29.24 -0.77
N LYS A 44 15.36 -30.26 -0.89
CA LYS A 44 15.98 -30.62 -2.17
C LYS A 44 14.93 -31.24 -3.06
N ASN A 45 14.96 -30.86 -4.34
CA ASN A 45 14.05 -31.37 -5.35
C ASN A 45 14.37 -32.84 -5.68
N LYS A 46 13.36 -33.64 -6.00
CA LYS A 46 13.52 -35.06 -6.35
C LYS A 46 14.34 -35.27 -7.64
N TYR A 47 14.42 -34.26 -8.51
CA TYR A 47 15.17 -34.30 -9.77
C TYR A 47 16.66 -33.94 -9.62
N PHE A 48 17.18 -33.95 -8.40
CA PHE A 48 18.55 -33.55 -8.09
C PHE A 48 19.60 -34.39 -8.85
N GLU A 49 19.31 -35.68 -9.05
CA GLU A 49 20.18 -36.63 -9.78
C GLU A 49 20.37 -36.26 -11.27
N ASN A 50 19.47 -35.44 -11.84
CA ASN A 50 19.58 -34.94 -13.21
C ASN A 50 20.08 -33.49 -13.20
N GLY A 51 21.39 -33.28 -12.98
CA GLY A 51 22.01 -31.96 -12.67
C GLY A 51 21.39 -30.73 -13.35
N ILE A 52 21.29 -30.69 -14.68
CA ILE A 52 20.73 -29.53 -15.42
C ILE A 52 19.20 -29.36 -15.18
N LEU A 53 18.46 -30.47 -15.14
CA LEU A 53 17.01 -30.46 -14.91
C LEU A 53 16.69 -30.08 -13.46
N GLY A 54 17.49 -30.55 -12.50
CA GLY A 54 17.41 -30.19 -11.08
C GLY A 54 17.60 -28.68 -10.88
N LEU A 55 18.68 -28.11 -11.44
CA LEU A 55 18.98 -26.68 -11.36
C LEU A 55 17.87 -25.82 -11.98
N THR A 56 17.40 -26.19 -13.18
CA THR A 56 16.35 -25.45 -13.88
C THR A 56 15.04 -25.46 -13.08
N ASN A 57 14.66 -26.62 -12.53
CA ASN A 57 13.44 -26.72 -11.74
C ASN A 57 13.52 -25.92 -10.43
N ASP A 58 14.67 -25.90 -9.76
CA ASP A 58 14.87 -25.12 -8.53
C ASP A 58 14.74 -23.60 -8.78
N ILE A 59 15.27 -23.12 -9.90
CA ILE A 59 15.10 -21.71 -10.32
C ILE A 59 13.63 -21.44 -10.60
N ILE A 60 12.96 -22.29 -11.40
CA ILE A 60 11.55 -22.12 -11.75
C ILE A 60 10.67 -22.10 -10.49
N ALA A 61 10.85 -23.05 -9.58
CA ALA A 61 10.11 -23.12 -8.33
C ALA A 61 10.32 -21.87 -7.47
N SER A 62 11.57 -21.38 -7.37
CA SER A 62 11.90 -20.15 -6.64
C SER A 62 11.27 -18.91 -7.29
N VAL A 63 11.28 -18.82 -8.62
CA VAL A 63 10.66 -17.72 -9.38
C VAL A 63 9.15 -17.70 -9.19
N ILE A 64 8.47 -18.85 -9.35
CA ILE A 64 7.02 -18.95 -9.17
C ILE A 64 6.64 -18.57 -7.73
N THR A 65 7.40 -19.07 -6.75
CA THR A 65 7.17 -18.76 -5.34
C THR A 65 7.34 -17.26 -5.06
N GLY A 66 8.36 -16.62 -5.63
CA GLY A 66 8.53 -15.17 -5.47
C GLY A 66 7.47 -14.34 -6.20
N LEU A 67 7.00 -14.77 -7.37
CA LEU A 67 5.88 -14.09 -8.05
C LEU A 67 4.59 -14.14 -7.22
N ILE A 68 4.24 -15.30 -6.65
CA ILE A 68 3.07 -15.44 -5.77
C ILE A 68 3.28 -14.62 -4.48
N SER A 69 4.49 -14.61 -3.93
CA SER A 69 4.85 -13.76 -2.78
C SER A 69 4.61 -12.28 -3.08
N GLY A 70 4.96 -11.82 -4.29
CA GLY A 70 4.66 -10.47 -4.75
C GLY A 70 3.17 -10.16 -4.77
N ILE A 71 2.35 -11.06 -5.35
CA ILE A 71 0.89 -10.91 -5.41
C ILE A 71 0.28 -10.81 -4.01
N LEU A 72 0.67 -11.70 -3.09
CA LEU A 72 0.19 -11.65 -1.72
C LEU A 72 0.62 -10.33 -1.05
N THR A 73 1.87 -9.92 -1.22
CA THR A 73 2.39 -8.67 -0.65
C THR A 73 1.62 -7.45 -1.17
N ILE A 74 1.20 -7.42 -2.43
CA ILE A 74 0.36 -6.34 -2.98
C ILE A 74 -1.00 -6.26 -2.25
N LEU A 75 -1.64 -7.41 -2.00
CA LEU A 75 -2.90 -7.44 -1.26
C LEU A 75 -2.74 -6.85 0.15
N PHE A 76 -1.64 -7.21 0.84
CA PHE A 76 -1.29 -6.62 2.12
C PHE A 76 -0.99 -5.12 2.01
N ALA A 77 -0.26 -4.70 0.98
CA ALA A 77 0.13 -3.31 0.76
C ALA A 77 -1.10 -2.39 0.67
N PHE A 78 -2.19 -2.81 0.03
CA PHE A 78 -3.44 -2.04 -0.01
C PHE A 78 -4.09 -1.83 1.36
N ILE A 79 -3.95 -2.80 2.27
CA ILE A 79 -4.47 -2.70 3.64
C ILE A 79 -3.61 -1.72 4.46
N PHE A 80 -2.29 -1.87 4.36
CA PHE A 80 -1.36 -0.95 5.03
C PHE A 80 -1.45 0.47 4.47
N LEU A 81 -1.75 0.62 3.18
CA LEU A 81 -1.91 1.92 2.55
C LEU A 81 -2.98 2.78 3.24
N ASP A 82 -4.13 2.21 3.59
CA ASP A 82 -5.18 2.94 4.32
C ASP A 82 -4.69 3.38 5.72
N LEU A 83 -4.06 2.47 6.45
CA LEU A 83 -3.54 2.75 7.80
C LEU A 83 -2.48 3.86 7.78
N VAL A 84 -1.53 3.76 6.84
CA VAL A 84 -0.48 4.75 6.63
C VAL A 84 -1.11 6.10 6.27
N LYS A 85 -2.07 6.13 5.34
CA LYS A 85 -2.73 7.36 4.94
C LYS A 85 -3.53 8.03 6.05
N ARG A 86 -4.27 7.27 6.87
CA ARG A 86 -4.93 7.79 8.07
C ARG A 86 -3.93 8.44 9.03
N SER A 87 -2.73 7.89 9.16
CA SER A 87 -1.69 8.47 10.02
C SER A 87 -1.24 9.88 9.55
N PHE A 88 -1.23 10.11 8.23
CA PHE A 88 -0.80 11.37 7.60
C PHE A 88 -1.84 12.51 7.63
N ILE A 89 -3.08 12.25 8.06
CA ILE A 89 -4.12 13.29 8.22
C ILE A 89 -3.67 14.27 9.31
N LYS A 90 -3.51 15.57 9.04
CA LYS A 90 -2.96 16.52 10.04
C LYS A 90 -3.97 17.50 10.62
N ASP A 91 -5.11 17.65 9.95
CA ASP A 91 -6.13 18.65 10.23
C ASP A 91 -7.53 18.12 9.88
N TYR A 92 -8.58 18.85 10.30
CA TYR A 92 -9.96 18.43 10.07
C TYR A 92 -10.36 18.48 8.60
N PHE A 93 -9.76 19.38 7.82
CA PHE A 93 -9.98 19.46 6.38
C PHE A 93 -9.49 18.20 5.67
N SER A 94 -8.27 17.74 5.98
CA SER A 94 -7.71 16.48 5.46
C SER A 94 -8.60 15.28 5.83
N TYR A 95 -9.17 15.29 7.04
CA TYR A 95 -10.10 14.24 7.48
C TYR A 95 -11.43 14.28 6.72
N TYR A 96 -11.98 15.47 6.48
CA TYR A 96 -13.16 15.65 5.62
C TYR A 96 -12.93 15.14 4.20
N CYS A 97 -11.77 15.44 3.62
CA CYS A 97 -11.42 14.97 2.29
C CYS A 97 -11.23 13.44 2.25
N TYR A 98 -10.63 12.86 3.29
CA TYR A 98 -10.54 11.41 3.48
C TYR A 98 -11.94 10.78 3.48
N LEU A 99 -12.86 11.27 4.30
CA LEU A 99 -14.23 10.73 4.38
C LEU A 99 -14.97 10.82 3.04
N ASN A 100 -14.83 11.92 2.30
CA ASN A 100 -15.47 12.04 0.99
C ASN A 100 -14.83 11.14 -0.09
N SER A 101 -13.55 10.77 0.05
CA SER A 101 -12.89 9.82 -0.86
C SER A 101 -13.27 8.35 -0.61
N LEU A 102 -13.84 8.04 0.56
CA LEU A 102 -14.41 6.72 0.85
C LEU A 102 -15.72 6.45 0.10
N ARG A 103 -16.31 7.50 -0.49
CA ARG A 103 -17.53 7.41 -1.26
C ARG A 103 -17.35 6.53 -2.48
N ASN A 104 -18.34 5.71 -2.81
CA ASN A 104 -18.25 4.79 -3.95
C ASN A 104 -17.12 3.74 -3.83
N LYS A 105 -16.63 3.47 -2.60
CA LYS A 105 -15.65 2.42 -2.30
C LYS A 105 -16.28 1.23 -1.56
N THR A 106 -17.58 0.96 -1.80
CA THR A 106 -18.37 -0.13 -1.18
C THR A 106 -17.68 -1.49 -1.15
N LYS A 107 -16.79 -1.76 -2.12
CA LYS A 107 -16.10 -3.04 -2.31
C LYS A 107 -14.87 -3.24 -1.42
N TYR A 108 -14.35 -2.19 -0.79
CA TYR A 108 -13.16 -2.33 0.04
C TYR A 108 -13.52 -2.43 1.52
N THR A 109 -13.81 -3.66 1.97
CA THR A 109 -14.26 -3.98 3.33
C THR A 109 -13.33 -3.45 4.41
N PHE A 110 -12.02 -3.42 4.15
CA PHE A 110 -11.01 -2.92 5.09
C PHE A 110 -11.12 -1.42 5.41
N PHE A 111 -11.71 -0.63 4.50
CA PHE A 111 -11.83 0.82 4.66
C PHE A 111 -13.12 1.23 5.41
N LYS A 112 -14.02 0.26 5.66
CA LYS A 112 -15.25 0.52 6.40
C LYS A 112 -14.92 0.60 7.88
N ASP A 113 -15.24 1.74 8.47
CA ASP A 113 -15.13 2.00 9.89
C ASP A 113 -16.56 2.04 10.45
N SER A 114 -16.82 1.28 11.50
CA SER A 114 -18.15 1.19 12.12
C SER A 114 -18.65 2.53 12.66
N LYS A 115 -17.73 3.45 12.98
CA LYS A 115 -18.06 4.81 13.43
C LYS A 115 -18.60 5.71 12.32
N ILE A 116 -18.30 5.38 11.06
CA ILE A 116 -18.71 6.19 9.91
C ILE A 116 -20.07 5.67 9.43
N PRO A 117 -21.07 6.54 9.24
CA PRO A 117 -22.37 6.15 8.72
C PRO A 117 -22.25 5.32 7.43
N LYS A 118 -22.93 4.17 7.38
CA LYS A 118 -22.86 3.21 6.25
C LYS A 118 -23.23 3.86 4.92
N ASP A 119 -24.11 4.85 4.95
CA ASP A 119 -24.63 5.55 3.79
C ASP A 119 -23.54 6.31 3.03
N LEU A 120 -22.48 6.75 3.71
CA LEU A 120 -21.35 7.43 3.06
C LEU A 120 -20.53 6.51 2.15
N TYR A 121 -20.58 5.19 2.39
CA TYR A 121 -19.88 4.23 1.55
C TYR A 121 -20.64 3.93 0.25
N LEU A 122 -21.92 4.29 0.14
CA LEU A 122 -22.75 3.96 -1.03
C LEU A 122 -22.23 4.61 -2.32
N LYS A 123 -22.45 3.92 -3.44
CA LYS A 123 -22.02 4.36 -4.77
C LYS A 123 -22.64 5.70 -5.20
N ASN A 124 -23.88 5.94 -4.78
CA ASN A 124 -24.65 7.14 -5.12
C ASN A 124 -24.73 8.14 -3.96
N ALA A 125 -23.90 8.00 -2.93
CA ALA A 125 -23.94 8.91 -1.80
C ALA A 125 -23.66 10.36 -2.27
N GLU A 126 -24.39 11.31 -1.71
CA GLU A 126 -24.15 12.72 -1.98
C GLU A 126 -22.86 13.20 -1.33
N GLN A 127 -22.46 14.42 -1.67
CA GLN A 127 -21.28 15.00 -1.05
C GLN A 127 -21.61 15.48 0.34
N MET A 128 -20.76 15.16 1.31
CA MET A 128 -20.95 15.59 2.68
C MET A 128 -20.90 17.11 2.76
N THR A 129 -21.93 17.74 3.32
CA THR A 129 -21.89 19.16 3.66
C THR A 129 -21.03 19.37 4.90
N LYS A 130 -20.57 20.61 5.10
CA LYS A 130 -19.81 20.97 6.30
C LYS A 130 -20.59 20.71 7.60
N SER A 131 -21.89 20.96 7.60
CA SER A 131 -22.78 20.67 8.75
C SER A 131 -22.83 19.17 9.07
N THR A 132 -22.95 18.33 8.03
CA THR A 132 -22.93 16.86 8.17
C THR A 132 -21.56 16.37 8.67
N PHE A 133 -20.49 17.00 8.22
CA PHE A 133 -19.15 16.68 8.71
C PHE A 133 -18.99 16.99 10.20
N VAL A 134 -19.42 18.17 10.63
CA VAL A 134 -19.38 18.59 12.05
C VAL A 134 -20.18 17.61 12.91
N SER A 135 -21.37 17.20 12.47
CA SER A 135 -22.21 16.27 13.25
C SER A 135 -21.57 14.89 13.39
N ILE A 136 -20.92 14.38 12.33
CA ILE A 136 -20.18 13.11 12.38
C ILE A 136 -18.99 13.21 13.34
N VAL A 137 -18.18 14.27 13.23
CA VAL A 137 -17.00 14.45 14.09
C VAL A 137 -17.41 14.60 15.56
N ALA A 138 -18.44 15.40 15.83
CA ALA A 138 -18.99 15.58 17.18
C ALA A 138 -19.54 14.29 17.77
N SER A 139 -20.23 13.48 16.95
CA SER A 139 -20.73 12.15 17.35
C SER A 139 -19.58 11.22 17.74
N ILE A 140 -18.52 11.11 16.91
CA ILE A 140 -17.36 10.25 17.21
C ILE A 140 -16.62 10.70 18.48
N LEU A 141 -16.60 12.01 18.76
CA LEU A 141 -15.97 12.59 19.94
C LEU A 141 -16.89 12.61 21.18
N ASN A 142 -18.16 12.20 21.05
CA ASN A 142 -19.20 12.27 22.07
C ASN A 142 -19.43 13.70 22.61
N TYR A 143 -19.41 14.70 21.73
CA TYR A 143 -19.68 16.10 22.10
C TYR A 143 -21.17 16.43 21.99
N SER A 144 -21.74 16.95 23.08
CA SER A 144 -23.10 17.50 23.08
C SER A 144 -23.13 18.84 22.33
N ILE A 145 -24.22 19.08 21.57
CA ILE A 145 -24.44 20.31 20.79
C ILE A 145 -24.36 21.57 21.67
N MET A 146 -24.79 21.46 22.93
CA MET A 146 -24.79 22.57 23.89
C MET A 146 -23.43 22.79 24.58
N SER A 147 -22.44 21.92 24.34
CA SER A 147 -21.17 21.99 25.05
C SER A 147 -20.24 23.07 24.48
N PRO A 148 -19.41 23.72 25.33
CA PRO A 148 -18.34 24.59 24.85
C PRO A 148 -17.37 23.89 23.89
N HIS A 149 -17.17 22.59 24.07
CA HIS A 149 -16.35 21.75 23.19
C HIS A 149 -16.90 21.68 21.76
N TYR A 150 -18.22 21.58 21.59
CA TYR A 150 -18.84 21.58 20.27
C TYR A 150 -18.67 22.92 19.55
N LYS A 151 -18.84 24.05 20.27
CA LYS A 151 -18.60 25.38 19.70
C LYS A 151 -17.14 25.58 19.29
N ASN A 152 -16.20 25.11 20.10
CA ASN A 152 -14.77 25.15 19.78
C ASN A 152 -14.43 24.27 18.57
N LEU A 153 -15.03 23.07 18.48
CA LEU A 153 -14.87 22.18 17.33
C LEU A 153 -15.32 22.84 16.03
N ILE A 154 -16.48 23.51 16.04
CA ILE A 154 -16.96 24.28 14.88
C ILE A 154 -15.92 25.32 14.48
N ASN A 155 -15.44 26.14 15.42
CA ASN A 155 -14.45 27.18 15.12
C ASN A 155 -13.15 26.61 14.53
N GLU A 156 -12.66 25.47 15.05
CA GLU A 156 -11.47 24.81 14.52
C GLU A 156 -11.68 24.25 13.10
N ILE A 157 -12.82 23.60 12.86
CA ILE A 157 -13.19 23.11 11.53
C ILE A 157 -13.32 24.29 10.55
N ASP A 158 -13.95 25.38 10.96
CA ASP A 158 -14.14 26.58 10.16
C ASP A 158 -12.81 27.22 9.77
N SER A 159 -11.88 27.31 10.71
CA SER A 159 -10.52 27.79 10.46
C SER A 159 -9.77 26.90 9.47
N ASP A 160 -9.80 25.57 9.66
CA ASP A 160 -9.11 24.63 8.77
C ASP A 160 -9.70 24.66 7.35
N PHE A 161 -11.03 24.79 7.27
CA PHE A 161 -11.71 24.93 5.99
C PHE A 161 -11.31 26.25 5.33
N ALA A 162 -11.34 27.39 6.02
CA ALA A 162 -10.95 28.68 5.42
C ALA A 162 -9.52 28.67 4.85
N LEU A 163 -8.58 27.99 5.52
CA LEU A 163 -7.18 27.91 5.08
C LEU A 163 -6.96 27.08 3.82
N HIS A 164 -7.70 25.98 3.68
CA HIS A 164 -7.43 24.98 2.64
C HIS A 164 -8.47 24.94 1.55
N ALA A 165 -9.66 25.47 1.82
CA ALA A 165 -10.79 25.33 0.94
C ALA A 165 -10.50 25.92 -0.45
N PHE A 166 -10.07 27.18 -0.50
CA PHE A 166 -10.06 27.95 -1.73
C PHE A 166 -8.82 27.73 -2.62
N LEU A 167 -8.00 26.73 -2.29
CA LEU A 167 -6.80 26.41 -3.07
C LEU A 167 -7.18 25.58 -4.30
N THR A 168 -7.03 26.17 -5.49
CA THR A 168 -7.22 25.45 -6.76
C THR A 168 -5.97 24.62 -7.10
N PRO A 169 -6.10 23.29 -7.25
CA PRO A 169 -4.98 22.44 -7.64
C PRO A 169 -4.63 22.68 -9.11
N ASN A 170 -3.34 22.93 -9.39
CA ASN A 170 -2.83 22.91 -10.76
C ASN A 170 -2.58 21.45 -11.17
N PHE A 171 -3.57 20.85 -11.85
CA PHE A 171 -3.54 19.46 -12.28
C PHE A 171 -2.31 19.10 -13.11
N ASN A 172 -1.87 19.99 -14.02
CA ASN A 172 -0.73 19.73 -14.90
C ASN A 172 0.58 19.67 -14.11
N LYS A 173 0.77 20.59 -13.16
CA LYS A 173 1.95 20.60 -12.28
C LYS A 173 1.96 19.34 -11.40
N GLN A 174 0.81 18.96 -10.86
CA GLN A 174 0.70 17.80 -9.97
C GLN A 174 0.88 16.48 -10.71
N ARG A 175 0.37 16.37 -11.95
CA ARG A 175 0.60 15.20 -12.80
C ARG A 175 2.09 14.99 -13.07
N LYS A 176 2.85 16.05 -13.37
CA LYS A 176 4.31 15.96 -13.56
C LYS A 176 5.02 15.47 -12.28
N VAL A 177 4.66 16.04 -11.13
CA VAL A 177 5.23 15.61 -9.84
C VAL A 177 4.86 14.15 -9.53
N ALA A 178 3.63 13.75 -9.81
CA ALA A 178 3.17 12.39 -9.60
C ALA A 178 3.92 11.37 -10.47
N ILE A 179 4.09 11.68 -11.76
CA ILE A 179 4.90 10.85 -12.68
C ILE A 179 6.33 10.73 -12.18
N SER A 180 6.95 11.83 -11.77
CA SER A 180 8.32 11.79 -11.23
C SER A 180 8.43 10.90 -10.00
N LYS A 181 7.45 10.98 -9.08
CA LYS A 181 7.40 10.12 -7.90
C LYS A 181 7.21 8.65 -8.25
N ILE A 182 6.27 8.33 -9.14
CA ILE A 182 6.05 6.96 -9.64
C ILE A 182 7.36 6.39 -10.21
N VAL A 183 8.02 7.14 -11.11
CA VAL A 183 9.26 6.68 -11.74
C VAL A 183 10.36 6.45 -10.70
N ILE A 184 10.54 7.38 -9.75
CA ILE A 184 11.62 7.26 -8.76
C ILE A 184 11.33 6.12 -7.77
N PHE A 185 10.14 6.10 -7.17
CA PHE A 185 9.81 5.18 -6.08
C PHE A 185 9.39 3.79 -6.56
N ASP A 186 8.69 3.68 -7.69
CA ASP A 186 8.19 2.40 -8.18
C ASP A 186 9.07 1.75 -9.23
N LEU A 187 10.00 2.48 -9.87
CA LEU A 187 10.90 1.90 -10.88
C LEU A 187 12.36 2.00 -10.46
N VAL A 188 12.89 3.20 -10.26
CA VAL A 188 14.34 3.40 -10.03
C VAL A 188 14.81 2.72 -8.76
N ILE A 189 14.16 2.95 -7.62
CA ILE A 189 14.56 2.34 -6.34
C ILE A 189 14.44 0.81 -6.38
N PRO A 190 13.31 0.20 -6.79
CA PRO A 190 13.21 -1.26 -6.92
C PRO A 190 14.25 -1.84 -7.89
N PHE A 191 14.54 -1.15 -9.00
CA PHE A 191 15.57 -1.59 -9.94
C PHE A 191 16.98 -1.60 -9.33
N LEU A 192 17.32 -0.61 -8.51
CA LEU A 192 18.58 -0.59 -7.76
C LEU A 192 18.65 -1.75 -6.76
N ILE A 193 17.55 -2.03 -6.05
CA ILE A 193 17.47 -3.18 -5.11
C ILE A 193 17.64 -4.50 -5.86
N MET A 194 16.96 -4.68 -7.00
CA MET A 194 17.11 -5.89 -7.83
C MET A 194 18.53 -6.05 -8.35
N SER A 195 19.16 -4.97 -8.81
CA SER A 195 20.55 -4.98 -9.30
C SER A 195 21.51 -5.39 -8.19
N PHE A 196 21.29 -4.88 -6.97
CA PHE A 196 22.06 -5.28 -5.79
C PHE A 196 21.86 -6.76 -5.44
N LEU A 197 20.61 -7.24 -5.39
CA LEU A 197 20.31 -8.65 -5.13
C LEU A 197 20.96 -9.58 -6.18
N LEU A 198 20.90 -9.19 -7.46
CA LEU A 198 21.54 -9.92 -8.55
C LEU A 198 23.07 -9.97 -8.36
N ALA A 199 23.70 -8.84 -8.00
CA ALA A 199 25.13 -8.79 -7.73
C ALA A 199 25.55 -9.71 -6.57
N VAL A 200 24.75 -9.76 -5.49
CA VAL A 200 24.97 -10.67 -4.36
C VAL A 200 24.82 -12.13 -4.79
N ILE A 201 23.80 -12.47 -5.58
CA ILE A 201 23.62 -13.83 -6.14
C ILE A 201 24.84 -14.24 -6.97
N ILE A 202 25.29 -13.37 -7.88
CA ILE A 202 26.45 -13.64 -8.73
C ILE A 202 27.71 -13.83 -7.87
N TRP A 203 27.91 -12.97 -6.87
CA TRP A 203 29.07 -13.04 -5.99
C TRP A 203 29.13 -14.35 -5.20
N ILE A 204 28.01 -14.79 -4.60
CA ILE A 204 27.94 -16.05 -3.83
C ILE A 204 28.23 -17.27 -4.72
N ASN A 205 27.78 -17.25 -5.98
CA ASN A 205 27.96 -18.39 -6.88
C ASN A 205 29.24 -18.27 -7.74
N LYS A 206 30.05 -17.22 -7.60
CA LYS A 206 31.21 -16.95 -8.45
C LYS A 206 32.35 -17.98 -8.27
N GLU A 207 32.62 -18.38 -7.04
CA GLU A 207 33.66 -19.38 -6.73
C GLU A 207 33.30 -20.79 -7.21
N PRO A 208 32.10 -21.35 -6.89
CA PRO A 208 31.74 -22.68 -7.36
C PRO A 208 31.56 -22.77 -8.88
N ILE A 209 31.18 -21.68 -9.57
CA ILE A 209 31.10 -21.66 -11.04
C ILE A 209 32.51 -21.67 -11.69
N ARG A 210 33.51 -21.05 -11.06
CA ARG A 210 34.87 -20.97 -11.59
C ARG A 210 35.63 -22.30 -11.45
N GLU A 211 35.38 -23.05 -10.37
CA GLU A 211 35.93 -24.41 -10.20
C GLU A 211 35.29 -25.43 -11.14
N ASN A 212 33.98 -25.34 -11.37
CA ASN A 212 33.24 -26.26 -12.27
C ASN A 212 33.50 -26.04 -13.77
N LEU A 213 33.93 -24.83 -14.20
CA LEU A 213 34.31 -24.57 -15.60
C LEU A 213 35.78 -24.86 -15.91
N GLY A 214 36.65 -25.01 -14.89
CA GLY A 214 38.07 -25.31 -15.04
C GLY A 214 38.42 -26.79 -14.98
N SER A 215 37.53 -27.64 -14.48
CA SER A 215 37.70 -29.08 -14.31
C SER A 215 36.91 -29.86 -15.37
N SER A 216 37.32 -29.71 -16.64
CA SER A 216 36.90 -30.62 -17.69
C SER A 216 37.60 -31.97 -17.52
N LEU A 217 37.22 -32.76 -16.52
CA LEU A 217 37.42 -34.21 -16.38
C LEU A 217 37.18 -34.58 -14.91
N GLU A 218 36.12 -35.36 -14.69
CA GLU A 218 35.86 -36.13 -13.47
C GLU A 218 35.43 -35.31 -12.24
N MET A 219 34.11 -35.19 -12.05
CA MET A 219 33.36 -35.60 -10.85
C MET A 219 31.89 -35.20 -11.02
N GLU A 220 30.97 -36.12 -10.71
CA GLU A 220 29.53 -35.89 -10.52
C GLU A 220 29.32 -35.02 -9.27
N GLU A 221 29.77 -33.76 -9.30
CA GLU A 221 29.47 -32.82 -8.23
C GLU A 221 28.08 -32.23 -8.45
N ASP A 222 27.14 -32.74 -7.66
CA ASP A 222 25.94 -32.10 -7.15
C ASP A 222 25.88 -30.57 -7.35
N ILE A 223 25.46 -30.12 -8.54
CA ILE A 223 25.21 -28.69 -8.82
C ILE A 223 23.93 -28.28 -8.08
N SER A 224 24.05 -28.06 -6.77
CA SER A 224 22.95 -27.70 -5.89
C SER A 224 22.91 -26.19 -5.65
N ILE A 225 21.78 -25.56 -5.95
CA ILE A 225 21.56 -24.16 -5.57
C ILE A 225 21.39 -24.12 -4.05
N SER A 226 22.25 -23.34 -3.37
CA SER A 226 22.13 -23.14 -1.92
C SER A 226 20.76 -22.58 -1.54
N ALA A 227 20.25 -22.94 -0.35
CA ALA A 227 19.00 -22.38 0.17
C ALA A 227 19.03 -20.85 0.24
N VAL A 228 20.19 -20.25 0.51
CA VAL A 228 20.40 -18.80 0.50
C VAL A 228 20.17 -18.22 -0.89
N THR A 229 20.74 -18.84 -1.93
CA THR A 229 20.53 -18.41 -3.32
C THR A 229 19.06 -18.51 -3.73
N ARG A 230 18.35 -19.59 -3.32
CA ARG A 230 16.90 -19.73 -3.57
C ARG A 230 16.09 -18.62 -2.92
N ILE A 231 16.37 -18.29 -1.65
CA ILE A 231 15.72 -17.17 -0.95
C ILE A 231 15.98 -15.84 -1.66
N LEU A 232 17.22 -15.60 -2.12
CA LEU A 232 17.56 -14.38 -2.86
C LEU A 232 16.81 -14.30 -4.20
N ILE A 233 16.63 -15.42 -4.92
CA ILE A 233 15.82 -15.47 -6.15
C ILE A 233 14.35 -15.16 -5.83
N ILE A 234 13.79 -15.75 -4.76
CA ILE A 234 12.42 -15.47 -4.30
C ILE A 234 12.26 -13.97 -3.98
N LEU A 235 13.21 -13.36 -3.26
CA LEU A 235 13.18 -11.94 -2.94
C LEU A 235 13.27 -11.06 -4.19
N LEU A 236 14.18 -11.37 -5.11
CA LEU A 236 14.36 -10.63 -6.36
C LEU A 236 13.08 -10.64 -7.19
N THR A 237 12.45 -11.80 -7.34
CA THR A 237 11.19 -11.95 -8.09
C THR A 237 9.98 -11.35 -7.37
N THR A 238 9.99 -11.33 -6.04
CA THR A 238 8.99 -10.59 -5.23
C THR A 238 9.08 -9.09 -5.49
N VAL A 239 10.28 -8.51 -5.44
CA VAL A 239 10.52 -7.09 -5.73
C VAL A 239 10.12 -6.74 -7.16
N PHE A 240 10.46 -7.59 -8.13
CA PHE A 240 10.05 -7.43 -9.52
C PHE A 240 8.51 -7.40 -9.69
N SER A 241 7.80 -8.34 -9.07
CA SER A 241 6.34 -8.42 -9.11
C SER A 241 5.68 -7.17 -8.50
N LEU A 242 6.22 -6.69 -7.37
CA LEU A 242 5.77 -5.44 -6.73
C LEU A 242 6.01 -4.22 -7.63
N MET A 243 7.22 -4.09 -8.17
CA MET A 243 7.64 -3.00 -9.06
C MET A 243 6.66 -2.83 -10.23
N LEU A 244 6.41 -3.91 -10.97
CA LEU A 244 5.52 -3.88 -12.14
C LEU A 244 4.07 -3.58 -11.74
N SER A 245 3.56 -4.30 -10.73
CA SER A 245 2.15 -4.22 -10.37
C SER A 245 1.77 -2.85 -9.81
N ILE A 246 2.59 -2.29 -8.92
CA ILE A 246 2.37 -0.96 -8.33
C ILE A 246 2.51 0.10 -9.42
N SER A 247 3.55 0.03 -10.26
CA SER A 247 3.74 0.99 -11.36
C SER A 247 2.54 1.03 -12.32
N ILE A 248 2.09 -0.15 -12.81
CA ILE A 248 0.94 -0.26 -13.71
C ILE A 248 -0.31 0.34 -13.04
N TYR A 249 -0.52 0.03 -11.76
CA TYR A 249 -1.63 0.55 -10.99
C TYR A 249 -1.58 2.09 -10.84
N GLU A 250 -0.44 2.66 -10.47
CA GLU A 250 -0.29 4.11 -10.29
C GLU A 250 -0.52 4.87 -11.60
N PHE A 251 0.06 4.39 -12.72
CA PHE A 251 -0.16 4.98 -14.04
C PHE A 251 -1.62 4.85 -14.49
N TYR A 252 -2.26 3.71 -14.23
CA TYR A 252 -3.66 3.48 -14.57
C TYR A 252 -4.58 4.46 -13.85
N ILE A 253 -4.39 4.69 -12.56
CA ILE A 253 -5.22 5.65 -11.80
C ILE A 253 -4.88 7.08 -12.19
N LEU A 254 -3.61 7.42 -12.42
CA LEU A 254 -3.21 8.74 -12.89
C LEU A 254 -3.91 9.13 -14.20
N ASN A 255 -4.05 8.18 -15.13
CA ASN A 255 -4.73 8.40 -16.41
C ASN A 255 -6.27 8.54 -16.28
N LYS A 256 -6.85 8.14 -15.14
CA LYS A 256 -8.29 8.30 -14.86
C LYS A 256 -8.64 9.68 -14.28
N ILE A 257 -7.66 10.52 -13.97
CA ILE A 257 -7.91 11.87 -13.45
C ILE A 257 -8.51 12.74 -14.57
N LYS A 258 -9.82 13.01 -14.46
CA LYS A 258 -10.57 13.87 -15.38
C LYS A 258 -11.22 15.07 -14.68
N ASN A 259 -11.43 14.98 -13.37
CA ASN A 259 -12.13 15.96 -12.56
C ASN A 259 -11.65 15.90 -11.10
N TYR A 260 -12.14 16.80 -10.25
CA TYR A 260 -11.76 16.88 -8.84
C TYR A 260 -12.03 15.59 -8.06
N ASN A 261 -13.12 14.88 -8.32
CA ASN A 261 -13.43 13.63 -7.61
C ASN A 261 -12.42 12.52 -7.96
N SER A 262 -12.10 12.35 -9.25
CA SER A 262 -11.10 11.38 -9.70
C SER A 262 -9.66 11.77 -9.28
N TYR A 263 -9.39 13.07 -9.13
CA TYR A 263 -8.16 13.57 -8.54
C TYR A 263 -8.05 13.20 -7.05
N ASN A 264 -9.13 13.35 -6.29
CA ASN A 264 -9.15 12.97 -4.88
C ASN A 264 -8.98 11.45 -4.69
N ASP A 265 -9.64 10.67 -5.55
CA ASP A 265 -9.47 9.22 -5.60
C ASP A 265 -8.03 8.81 -5.91
N PHE A 266 -7.33 9.53 -6.80
CA PHE A 266 -5.92 9.27 -7.10
C PHE A 266 -5.04 9.43 -5.86
N TYR A 267 -5.19 10.53 -5.12
CA TYR A 267 -4.41 10.72 -3.89
C TYR A 267 -4.81 9.75 -2.78
N PHE A 268 -6.08 9.34 -2.75
CA PHE A 268 -6.57 8.32 -1.81
C PHE A 268 -6.08 6.91 -2.13
N LEU A 269 -5.81 6.59 -3.40
CA LEU A 269 -5.45 5.24 -3.84
C LEU A 269 -3.97 5.06 -4.22
N SER A 270 -3.23 6.12 -4.51
CA SER A 270 -1.80 6.05 -4.88
C SER A 270 -0.91 5.70 -3.69
N PHE A 271 0.05 4.81 -3.88
CA PHE A 271 1.07 4.45 -2.89
C PHE A 271 2.01 5.62 -2.60
N ASN A 272 2.45 6.34 -3.62
CA ASN A 272 3.51 7.37 -3.49
C ASN A 272 3.01 8.81 -3.50
N ASN A 273 1.76 9.03 -3.92
CA ASN A 273 1.16 10.35 -4.06
C ASN A 273 0.03 10.54 -3.05
N TYR A 274 0.41 10.84 -1.80
CA TYR A 274 -0.54 11.25 -0.76
C TYR A 274 -0.27 12.70 -0.34
N ASP A 275 -1.24 13.59 -0.54
CA ASP A 275 -1.22 14.97 -0.08
C ASP A 275 -2.66 15.43 0.10
N TYR A 276 -3.20 15.21 1.31
CA TYR A 276 -4.60 15.53 1.63
C TYR A 276 -4.91 17.03 1.66
N LYS A 277 -3.89 17.90 1.58
CA LYS A 277 -4.03 19.36 1.70
C LYS A 277 -4.54 20.08 0.44
N LYS A 278 -4.60 19.38 -0.70
CA LYS A 278 -4.84 20.00 -2.02
C LYS A 278 -6.15 19.60 -2.67
N LEU A 279 -7.02 18.96 -1.89
CA LEU A 279 -8.32 18.47 -2.32
C LEU A 279 -9.29 19.65 -2.24
N ASN A 280 -9.46 20.35 -3.37
CA ASN A 280 -10.19 21.61 -3.48
C ASN A 280 -11.59 21.54 -2.84
N SER A 281 -11.93 22.57 -2.05
CA SER A 281 -13.28 22.76 -1.47
C SER A 281 -14.34 23.23 -2.45
N SER A 282 -14.05 23.36 -3.74
CA SER A 282 -15.05 23.86 -4.70
C SER A 282 -16.31 23.00 -4.80
N LEU A 283 -16.37 21.90 -4.05
CA LEU A 283 -17.51 21.03 -3.85
C LEU A 283 -18.14 21.07 -2.44
N ILE A 284 -17.67 21.93 -1.53
CA ILE A 284 -18.36 22.18 -0.26
C ILE A 284 -19.65 22.93 -0.62
N LYS A 285 -20.72 22.18 -0.85
CA LYS A 285 -22.07 22.73 -0.78
C LYS A 285 -22.23 23.27 0.64
N ARG A 286 -22.52 24.57 0.74
CA ARG A 286 -22.98 25.19 1.98
C ARG A 286 -24.24 24.49 2.45
#